data_AF-A0A8T2K5G2-F1
#
_entry.id   AF-A0A8T2K5G2-F1
#
_cell.length_a   1.000
_cell.length_b   1.000
_cell.length_c   1.000
_cell.angle_alpha   90.00
_cell.angle_beta   90.00
_cell.angle_gamma   90.00
#
_symmetry.space_group_name_H-M   'P 1'
#
loop_
_entity.id
_entity.type
_entity.pdbx_description
1 polymer ?
#
loop_
_entity_poly.entity_id
_entity_poly.type
_entity_poly.pdbx_seq_one_letter_code
_entity_poly.pdbx_strand_id
1 'polypeptide(L)'
;MGNGWFILPIYRPYSVKTVLLLIFCEQVNGQCKIAKCNSDYMSASLNPRGSSRNAEVQKCNALRAYSQCTRKTARSCRGDLIYHSAVHIIEDLMIQHNCSKEGPTVYPRHQPPQQPRFEGPKRQEVCDYEKTFQEKHGKIPKYLHCGVFGDPHVRTFSGDLQTCRVNGSWPLLDNEYLFVQATSSPFSTKSNATVTTKITIIFKNMKQCTDQKVYQAEVDNLPAAFDDGSLNGGRRAGGSNLRIYEREPGSLIEIEAPYIGTTIRVRQLAKQLSFSLRMAEDISLAFQEEQDLQLCLGGCPASQFMSRTKDISKTTTTISTEKAASMCREKLPVEDAYFQSCVFDVAISGDANLTYAAYYALEDAKDFHPEPETLYIFSQSAKGLQSSIGLLILLCLANLYIGIHS
;
A
#
# COMPACT_ATOMS: atom_id res chain seq x y z
N MET A 1 86.13 -22.86 5.18
CA MET A 1 84.78 -23.42 5.40
C MET A 1 84.42 -23.18 6.84
N GLY A 2 83.33 -22.46 7.11
CA GLY A 2 82.82 -22.21 8.47
C GLY A 2 82.33 -20.79 8.71
N ASN A 3 80.99 -20.67 8.80
CA ASN A 3 80.16 -19.86 9.74
C ASN A 3 80.46 -18.35 9.83
N GLY A 4 79.56 -17.41 9.53
CA GLY A 4 78.12 -17.34 9.83
C GLY A 4 77.88 -16.11 10.73
N TRP A 5 77.41 -14.99 10.16
CA TRP A 5 76.88 -13.84 10.90
C TRP A 5 75.60 -13.33 10.23
N PHE A 6 74.58 -13.12 11.07
CA PHE A 6 73.22 -12.73 10.75
C PHE A 6 73.13 -11.33 10.14
N ILE A 7 72.30 -11.17 9.10
CA ILE A 7 71.75 -9.87 8.68
C ILE A 7 70.23 -9.98 8.74
N LEU A 8 69.62 -9.21 9.63
CA LEU A 8 68.17 -8.96 9.69
C LEU A 8 67.71 -8.19 8.43
N PRO A 9 66.60 -8.56 7.78
CA PRO A 9 66.00 -7.68 6.79
C PRO A 9 65.17 -6.61 7.49
N ILE A 10 65.54 -5.36 7.23
CA ILE A 10 64.81 -4.14 7.58
C ILE A 10 63.47 -4.16 6.82
N TYR A 11 62.37 -4.35 7.53
CA TYR A 11 61.01 -4.22 6.99
C TYR A 11 60.73 -2.74 6.69
N ARG A 12 60.51 -2.41 5.41
CA ARG A 12 60.18 -1.07 4.91
C ARG A 12 58.78 -0.63 5.40
N PRO A 13 58.61 0.54 6.05
CA PRO A 13 57.33 0.97 6.62
C PRO A 13 56.47 1.74 5.59
N TYR A 14 56.20 1.15 4.43
CA TYR A 14 55.37 1.78 3.40
C TYR A 14 53.95 1.19 3.32
N SER A 15 53.63 0.14 4.09
CA SER A 15 52.30 -0.47 4.08
C SER A 15 51.36 0.12 5.15
N VAL A 16 51.88 0.63 6.27
CA VAL A 16 51.05 1.11 7.38
C VAL A 16 50.35 2.44 7.08
N LYS A 17 50.99 3.35 6.32
CA LYS A 17 50.35 4.64 5.93
C LYS A 17 49.19 4.44 4.94
N THR A 18 49.34 3.51 4.00
CA THR A 18 48.29 3.19 3.01
C THR A 18 47.13 2.47 3.67
N VAL A 19 47.42 1.57 4.62
CA VAL A 19 46.40 0.88 5.42
C VAL A 19 45.69 1.83 6.39
N LEU A 20 46.40 2.78 7.03
CA LEU A 20 45.75 3.83 7.83
C LEU A 20 44.85 4.76 6.98
N LEU A 21 45.28 5.15 5.78
CA LEU A 21 44.47 5.97 4.87
C LEU A 21 43.17 5.28 4.42
N LEU A 22 43.19 3.95 4.30
CA LEU A 22 42.00 3.15 3.98
C LEU A 22 41.12 2.87 5.21
N ILE A 23 41.69 2.79 6.41
CA ILE A 23 40.95 2.59 7.68
C ILE A 23 40.31 3.89 8.20
N PHE A 24 40.90 5.06 7.94
CA PHE A 24 40.28 6.37 8.22
C PHE A 24 39.33 6.85 7.13
N CYS A 25 39.13 6.06 6.07
CA CYS A 25 38.00 6.23 5.15
C CYS A 25 36.75 5.58 5.77
N GLU A 26 36.41 5.98 6.99
CA GLU A 26 35.01 5.95 7.41
C GLU A 26 34.28 6.83 6.40
N GLN A 27 33.64 6.19 5.43
CA GLN A 27 32.59 6.80 4.65
C GLN A 27 31.52 7.18 5.67
N VAL A 28 31.63 8.39 6.21
CA VAL A 28 30.49 9.13 6.75
C VAL A 28 29.60 9.33 5.54
N ASN A 29 28.81 8.30 5.23
CA ASN A 29 27.81 8.33 4.17
C ASN A 29 26.67 9.19 4.72
N GLY A 30 26.91 10.50 4.79
CA GLY A 30 25.85 11.46 4.98
C GLY A 30 24.96 11.31 3.77
N GLN A 31 23.79 10.69 3.94
CA GLN A 31 22.77 10.73 2.90
C GLN A 31 22.44 12.19 2.60
N CYS A 32 22.30 12.54 1.31
CA CYS A 32 21.88 13.86 0.91
C CYS A 32 20.49 14.16 1.51
N LYS A 33 20.36 15.26 2.26
CA LYS A 33 19.10 15.61 2.95
C LYS A 33 18.30 16.65 2.19
N ILE A 34 18.45 16.73 0.86
CA ILE A 34 17.77 17.75 0.06
C ILE A 34 16.24 17.63 0.12
N ALA A 35 15.70 16.41 0.04
CA ALA A 35 14.26 16.18 0.14
C ALA A 35 13.66 16.74 1.44
N LYS A 36 14.40 16.64 2.56
CA LYS A 36 14.02 17.24 3.84
C LYS A 36 14.03 18.76 3.78
N CYS A 37 15.07 19.38 3.21
CA CYS A 37 15.12 20.83 3.04
C CYS A 37 13.96 21.36 2.18
N ASN A 38 13.60 20.63 1.12
CA ASN A 38 12.49 20.97 0.24
C ASN A 38 11.14 20.89 0.99
N SER A 39 10.92 19.80 1.74
CA SER A 39 9.72 19.62 2.55
C SER A 39 9.58 20.71 3.64
N ASP A 40 10.67 21.01 4.35
CA ASP A 40 10.70 22.06 5.37
C ASP A 40 10.33 23.43 4.77
N TYR A 41 10.87 23.77 3.58
CA TYR A 41 10.53 25.00 2.86
C TYR A 41 9.06 25.05 2.42
N MET A 42 8.53 23.97 1.84
CA MET A 42 7.13 23.89 1.42
C MET A 42 6.18 24.02 2.62
N SER A 43 6.52 23.43 3.76
CA SER A 43 5.74 23.56 4.99
C SER A 43 5.72 25.00 5.53
N ALA A 44 6.84 25.73 5.39
CA ALA A 44 6.97 27.11 5.85
C ALA A 44 6.28 28.12 4.91
N SER A 45 6.10 27.78 3.63
CA SER A 45 5.48 28.66 2.63
C SER A 45 3.96 28.51 2.50
N LEU A 46 3.38 27.38 2.93
CA LEU A 46 1.95 27.08 2.82
C LEU A 46 1.03 27.76 3.88
N ASN A 47 1.58 28.51 4.84
CA ASN A 47 0.80 29.16 5.92
C ASN A 47 1.09 30.67 6.11
N PRO A 48 0.88 31.54 5.10
CA PRO A 48 0.97 32.99 5.31
C PRO A 48 -0.29 33.49 6.02
N ARG A 49 -0.44 33.24 7.33
CA ARG A 49 -1.49 33.90 8.13
C ARG A 49 -0.99 35.29 8.52
N GLY A 50 -1.47 36.31 7.80
CA GLY A 50 -1.20 37.72 8.10
C GLY A 50 -1.50 38.66 6.94
N SER A 51 -1.47 39.97 7.21
CA SER A 51 -1.52 41.04 6.20
C SER A 51 -0.45 40.84 5.11
N SER A 52 -0.65 41.40 3.90
CA SER A 52 0.25 41.29 2.74
C SER A 52 1.73 41.52 3.09
N ARG A 53 2.01 42.51 3.95
CA ARG A 53 3.37 42.85 4.40
C ARG A 53 4.00 41.80 5.33
N ASN A 54 3.19 41.08 6.09
CA ASN A 54 3.65 39.98 6.96
C ASN A 54 3.89 38.70 6.16
N ALA A 55 3.15 38.48 5.07
CA ALA A 55 3.34 37.35 4.17
C ALA A 55 4.68 37.42 3.42
N GLU A 56 5.07 38.60 2.94
CA GLU A 56 6.37 38.82 2.28
C GLU A 56 7.55 38.58 3.23
N VAL A 57 7.46 39.07 4.47
CA VAL A 57 8.47 38.83 5.51
C VAL A 57 8.59 37.33 5.82
N GLN A 58 7.48 36.61 5.92
CA GLN A 58 7.48 35.16 6.16
C GLN A 58 8.08 34.37 4.99
N LYS A 59 7.81 34.77 3.73
CA LYS A 59 8.45 34.18 2.55
C LYS A 59 9.96 34.33 2.59
N CYS A 60 10.46 35.54 2.91
CA CYS A 60 11.91 35.75 3.03
C CYS A 60 12.53 34.98 4.20
N ASN A 61 11.82 34.81 5.32
CA ASN A 61 12.29 33.99 6.45
C ASN A 61 12.39 32.50 6.06
N ALA A 62 11.43 32.00 5.28
CA ALA A 62 11.41 30.63 4.78
C ALA A 62 12.53 30.39 3.75
N LEU A 63 12.72 31.30 2.79
CA LEU A 63 13.81 31.22 1.81
C LEU A 63 15.19 31.27 2.47
N ARG A 64 15.38 32.11 3.50
CA ARG A 64 16.64 32.12 4.27
C ARG A 64 16.86 30.80 5.03
N ALA A 65 15.82 30.21 5.60
CA ALA A 65 15.92 28.91 6.26
C ALA A 65 16.26 27.79 5.26
N TYR A 66 15.63 27.81 4.08
CA TYR A 66 15.89 26.85 3.00
C TYR A 66 17.34 26.95 2.50
N SER A 67 17.83 28.16 2.25
CA SER A 67 19.23 28.43 1.89
C SER A 67 20.23 27.91 2.93
N GLN A 68 19.93 28.06 4.22
CA GLN A 68 20.79 27.55 5.30
C GLN A 68 20.74 26.00 5.38
N CYS A 69 19.59 25.40 5.14
CA CYS A 69 19.43 23.94 5.12
C CYS A 69 20.26 23.31 3.99
N THR A 70 20.14 23.83 2.76
CA THR A 70 20.89 23.34 1.60
C THR A 70 22.39 23.49 1.82
N ARG A 71 22.86 24.62 2.32
CA ARG A 71 24.29 24.83 2.67
C ARG A 71 24.82 23.80 3.68
N LYS A 72 24.03 23.42 4.69
CA LYS A 72 24.44 22.43 5.71
C LYS A 72 24.59 21.01 5.15
N THR A 73 23.84 20.65 4.11
CA THR A 73 23.91 19.32 3.47
C THR A 73 24.73 19.31 2.18
N ALA A 74 25.37 20.43 1.79
CA ALA A 74 26.11 20.57 0.53
C ALA A 74 27.21 19.52 0.31
N ARG A 75 27.86 19.06 1.37
CA ARG A 75 28.93 18.05 1.27
C ARG A 75 28.40 16.67 0.84
N SER A 76 27.25 16.27 1.36
CA SER A 76 26.61 14.99 1.03
C SER A 76 25.80 15.02 -0.27
N CYS A 77 25.48 16.21 -0.78
CA CYS A 77 24.64 16.40 -1.97
C CYS A 77 25.40 16.76 -3.25
N ARG A 78 26.73 16.56 -3.32
CA ARG A 78 27.55 17.01 -4.47
C ARG A 78 27.11 16.45 -5.83
N GLY A 79 26.62 15.21 -5.86
CA GLY A 79 26.15 14.52 -7.07
C GLY A 79 24.62 14.48 -7.23
N ASP A 80 23.88 15.20 -6.39
CA ASP A 80 22.42 15.17 -6.41
C ASP A 80 21.87 16.31 -7.29
N LEU A 81 21.16 15.96 -8.37
CA LEU A 81 20.60 16.93 -9.32
C LEU A 81 19.54 17.83 -8.66
N ILE A 82 18.72 17.27 -7.76
CA ILE A 82 17.66 18.00 -7.06
C ILE A 82 18.26 19.06 -6.14
N TYR A 83 19.39 18.78 -5.51
CA TYR A 83 20.13 19.75 -4.72
C TYR A 83 20.58 20.95 -5.56
N HIS A 84 21.19 20.72 -6.72
CA HIS A 84 21.65 21.81 -7.59
C HIS A 84 20.49 22.63 -8.14
N SER A 85 19.40 21.98 -8.55
CA SER A 85 18.15 22.67 -8.94
C SER A 85 17.59 23.51 -7.80
N ALA A 86 17.55 22.98 -6.58
CA ALA A 86 17.05 23.69 -5.41
C ALA A 86 17.89 24.92 -5.06
N VAL A 87 19.23 24.82 -5.13
CA VAL A 87 20.12 25.96 -4.86
C VAL A 87 19.85 27.10 -5.85
N HIS A 88 19.69 26.81 -7.14
CA HIS A 88 19.34 27.81 -8.15
C HIS A 88 17.95 28.42 -7.88
N ILE A 89 16.93 27.60 -7.61
CA ILE A 89 15.58 28.07 -7.31
C ILE A 89 15.55 28.99 -6.08
N ILE A 90 16.34 28.69 -5.05
CA ILE A 90 16.45 29.55 -3.86
C ILE A 90 17.00 30.93 -4.25
N GLU A 91 18.04 30.99 -5.08
CA GLU A 91 18.62 32.26 -5.52
C GLU A 91 17.63 33.08 -6.35
N ASP A 92 16.95 32.45 -7.30
CA ASP A 92 15.93 33.11 -8.13
C ASP A 92 14.77 33.65 -7.29
N LEU A 93 14.25 32.86 -6.34
CA LEU A 93 13.15 33.27 -5.48
C LEU A 93 13.54 34.39 -4.51
N MET A 94 14.79 34.39 -4.03
CA MET A 94 15.32 35.48 -3.20
C MET A 94 15.38 36.79 -3.97
N ILE A 95 15.77 36.75 -5.25
CA ILE A 95 15.79 37.92 -6.14
C ILE A 95 14.36 38.37 -6.45
N GLN A 96 13.49 37.44 -6.84
CA GLN A 96 12.10 37.74 -7.20
C GLN A 96 11.32 38.43 -6.07
N HIS A 97 11.61 38.07 -4.81
CA HIS A 97 10.95 38.64 -3.64
C HIS A 97 11.76 39.71 -2.91
N ASN A 98 12.86 40.21 -3.50
CA ASN A 98 13.74 41.22 -2.89
C ASN A 98 14.15 40.88 -1.44
N CYS A 99 14.45 39.60 -1.19
CA CYS A 99 14.80 39.13 0.14
C CYS A 99 16.28 39.41 0.46
N SER A 100 16.54 39.97 1.64
CA SER A 100 17.91 40.04 2.17
C SER A 100 18.43 38.63 2.48
N LYS A 101 19.73 38.39 2.19
CA LYS A 101 20.45 37.16 2.56
C LYS A 101 20.67 37.03 4.06
N GLU A 102 20.58 38.14 4.81
CA GLU A 102 20.73 38.19 6.26
C GLU A 102 19.39 38.52 6.93
N GLY A 103 19.12 37.90 8.08
CA GLY A 103 17.89 38.12 8.84
C GLY A 103 17.36 36.86 9.56
N PRO A 104 16.21 36.96 10.27
CA PRO A 104 15.68 35.90 11.11
C PRO A 104 15.13 34.70 10.32
N THR A 105 15.73 33.52 10.44
CA THR A 105 15.22 32.30 9.79
C THR A 105 14.11 31.63 10.59
N VAL A 106 13.21 30.93 9.90
CA VAL A 106 12.28 29.99 10.54
C VAL A 106 13.06 28.73 10.92
N TYR A 107 13.76 28.75 12.05
CA TYR A 107 14.24 27.51 12.65
C TYR A 107 13.06 26.80 13.31
N PRO A 108 12.89 25.47 13.16
CA PRO A 108 12.04 24.73 14.08
C PRO A 108 12.68 24.90 15.46
N ARG A 109 12.08 25.77 16.28
CA ARG A 109 12.40 25.82 17.70
C ARG A 109 12.17 24.39 18.18
N HIS A 110 13.21 23.73 18.68
CA HIS A 110 13.00 22.69 19.68
C HIS A 110 12.27 23.40 20.81
N GLN A 111 10.94 23.32 20.78
CA GLN A 111 10.14 23.70 21.90
C GLN A 111 10.63 22.77 23.02
N PRO A 112 11.07 23.31 24.18
CA PRO A 112 11.08 22.51 25.41
C PRO A 112 9.71 21.84 25.49
N PRO A 113 9.57 20.59 25.98
CA PRO A 113 8.30 19.88 25.96
C PRO A 113 7.22 20.82 26.47
N GLN A 114 6.47 21.39 25.53
CA GLN A 114 5.35 22.22 25.88
C GLN A 114 4.38 21.21 26.42
N GLN A 115 4.15 21.27 27.74
CA GLN A 115 3.01 20.64 28.36
C GLN A 115 1.85 20.75 27.38
N PRO A 116 1.18 19.65 27.03
CA PRO A 116 0.22 19.62 25.95
C PRO A 116 -0.74 20.78 26.16
N ARG A 117 -0.61 21.79 25.30
CA ARG A 117 -1.65 22.81 25.21
C ARG A 117 -2.83 22.00 24.74
N PHE A 118 -3.77 21.75 25.64
CA PHE A 118 -5.06 21.15 25.31
C PHE A 118 -5.70 22.05 24.24
N GLU A 119 -5.40 21.78 22.97
CA GLU A 119 -6.31 22.10 21.88
C GLU A 119 -7.57 21.32 22.21
N GLY A 120 -8.66 22.04 22.50
CA GLY A 120 -9.81 21.47 23.20
C GLY A 120 -10.32 20.14 22.59
N PRO A 121 -10.94 19.28 23.40
CA PRO A 121 -11.33 17.90 23.05
C PRO A 121 -12.09 17.79 21.72
N LYS A 122 -12.87 18.82 21.37
CA LYS A 122 -13.78 18.82 20.21
C LYS A 122 -13.13 18.67 18.83
N ARG A 123 -11.86 19.07 18.60
CA ARG A 123 -11.24 18.94 17.26
C ARG A 123 -10.66 17.56 16.98
N GLN A 124 -10.22 16.87 18.01
CA GLN A 124 -9.67 15.52 17.87
C GLN A 124 -10.77 14.49 17.72
N GLU A 125 -11.95 14.75 18.30
CA GLU A 125 -13.15 13.93 18.16
C GLU A 125 -13.67 13.89 16.72
N VAL A 126 -13.58 15.00 15.98
CA VAL A 126 -14.07 15.09 14.58
C VAL A 126 -13.30 14.20 13.60
N CYS A 127 -12.07 13.81 13.92
CA CYS A 127 -11.21 12.98 13.06
C CYS A 127 -11.06 11.55 13.58
N ASP A 128 -12.05 11.11 14.34
CA ASP A 128 -12.28 9.72 14.69
C ASP A 128 -13.64 9.32 14.09
N TYR A 129 -13.59 8.55 13.00
CA TYR A 129 -14.78 8.20 12.24
C TYR A 129 -15.75 7.37 13.09
N GLU A 130 -15.25 6.39 13.81
CA GLU A 130 -16.08 5.46 14.59
C GLU A 130 -16.77 6.19 15.75
N LYS A 131 -16.02 7.03 16.48
CA LYS A 131 -16.58 7.87 17.53
C LYS A 131 -17.65 8.83 16.98
N THR A 132 -17.33 9.53 15.90
CA THR A 132 -18.26 10.49 15.27
C THR A 132 -19.53 9.80 14.76
N PHE A 133 -19.39 8.61 14.16
CA PHE A 133 -20.52 7.81 13.68
C PHE A 133 -21.41 7.35 14.83
N GLN A 134 -20.80 6.85 15.92
CA GLN A 134 -21.54 6.38 17.09
C GLN A 134 -22.31 7.53 17.77
N GLU A 135 -21.69 8.70 17.91
CA GLU A 135 -22.34 9.89 18.48
C GLU A 135 -23.54 10.35 17.63
N LYS A 136 -23.44 10.26 16.31
CA LYS A 136 -24.49 10.70 15.37
C LYS A 136 -25.61 9.68 15.19
N HIS A 137 -25.29 8.39 15.17
CA HIS A 137 -26.22 7.33 14.79
C HIS A 137 -26.61 6.39 15.94
N GLY A 138 -25.97 6.50 17.11
CA GLY A 138 -26.26 5.68 18.29
C GLY A 138 -25.89 4.20 18.14
N LYS A 139 -25.08 3.85 17.12
CA LYS A 139 -24.64 2.48 16.82
C LYS A 139 -23.23 2.49 16.22
N ILE A 140 -22.56 1.35 16.27
CA ILE A 140 -21.28 1.18 15.58
C ILE A 140 -21.47 1.13 14.04
N PRO A 141 -20.49 1.63 13.26
CA PRO A 141 -20.55 1.56 11.81
C PRO A 141 -20.39 0.13 11.30
N LYS A 142 -21.00 -0.15 10.15
CA LYS A 142 -20.77 -1.40 9.43
C LYS A 142 -19.49 -1.28 8.60
N TYR A 143 -18.72 -2.37 8.55
CA TYR A 143 -17.49 -2.45 7.79
C TYR A 143 -17.61 -3.47 6.67
N LEU A 144 -16.88 -3.24 5.59
CA LEU A 144 -16.74 -4.14 4.45
C LEU A 144 -15.28 -4.54 4.30
N HIS A 145 -15.05 -5.68 3.64
CA HIS A 145 -13.72 -6.21 3.37
C HIS A 145 -13.50 -6.41 1.88
N CYS A 146 -12.36 -5.95 1.37
CA CYS A 146 -11.86 -6.25 0.03
C CYS A 146 -10.45 -6.84 0.12
N GLY A 147 -10.11 -7.79 -0.75
CA GLY A 147 -8.79 -8.40 -0.80
C GLY A 147 -8.32 -8.72 -2.21
N VAL A 148 -7.02 -8.60 -2.46
CA VAL A 148 -6.37 -8.96 -3.73
C VAL A 148 -5.12 -9.79 -3.43
N PHE A 149 -5.03 -10.99 -3.98
CA PHE A 149 -3.93 -11.93 -3.70
C PHE A 149 -3.73 -12.92 -4.84
N GLY A 150 -2.56 -13.56 -4.91
CA GLY A 150 -2.30 -14.58 -5.94
C GLY A 150 -2.31 -14.01 -7.36
N ASP A 151 -2.78 -14.80 -8.33
CA ASP A 151 -3.05 -14.33 -9.70
C ASP A 151 -4.41 -13.62 -9.76
N PRO A 152 -4.39 -12.28 -9.77
CA PRO A 152 -5.01 -11.52 -8.71
C PRO A 152 -6.46 -11.94 -8.54
N HIS A 153 -6.67 -12.66 -7.45
CA HIS A 153 -7.96 -13.04 -6.94
C HIS A 153 -8.52 -11.87 -6.17
N VAL A 154 -9.63 -11.32 -6.64
CA VAL A 154 -10.28 -10.15 -6.04
C VAL A 154 -11.48 -10.62 -5.24
N ARG A 155 -11.42 -10.43 -3.92
CA ARG A 155 -12.60 -10.43 -3.06
C ARG A 155 -13.17 -9.02 -3.02
N THR A 156 -14.39 -8.85 -3.52
CA THR A 156 -15.10 -7.57 -3.53
C THR A 156 -15.77 -7.30 -2.19
N PHE A 157 -16.22 -6.06 -1.98
CA PHE A 157 -17.05 -5.68 -0.84
C PHE A 157 -18.40 -6.41 -0.79
N SER A 158 -18.92 -6.86 -1.95
CA SER A 158 -20.13 -7.70 -2.03
C SER A 158 -19.89 -9.15 -1.60
N GLY A 159 -18.63 -9.55 -1.36
CA GLY A 159 -18.26 -10.90 -0.99
C GLY A 159 -18.02 -11.85 -2.17
N ASP A 160 -17.99 -11.34 -3.40
CA ASP A 160 -17.65 -12.15 -4.58
C ASP A 160 -16.13 -12.36 -4.65
N LEU A 161 -15.68 -13.55 -5.07
CA LEU A 161 -14.26 -13.86 -5.23
C LEU A 161 -13.95 -14.30 -6.67
N GLN A 162 -13.36 -13.38 -7.43
CA GLN A 162 -13.11 -13.50 -8.87
C GLN A 162 -11.62 -13.70 -9.16
N THR A 163 -11.28 -14.49 -10.17
CA THR A 163 -9.91 -14.55 -10.70
C THR A 163 -9.80 -13.61 -11.89
N CYS A 164 -8.82 -12.72 -11.86
CA CYS A 164 -8.72 -11.62 -12.81
C CYS A 164 -7.34 -11.57 -13.46
N ARG A 165 -7.29 -11.35 -14.78
CA ARG A 165 -6.03 -11.14 -15.48
C ARG A 165 -5.41 -9.79 -15.15
N VAL A 166 -6.20 -8.70 -15.28
CA VAL A 166 -5.85 -7.30 -14.92
C VAL A 166 -4.37 -6.92 -15.06
N ASN A 167 -3.79 -7.21 -16.23
CA ASN A 167 -2.40 -6.84 -16.54
C ASN A 167 -2.27 -5.30 -16.62
N GLY A 168 -1.17 -4.76 -16.10
CA GLY A 168 -0.92 -3.33 -16.00
C GLY A 168 -1.48 -2.75 -14.70
N SER A 169 -1.78 -1.45 -14.70
CA SER A 169 -2.24 -0.73 -13.51
C SER A 169 -3.75 -0.63 -13.48
N TRP A 170 -4.36 -1.09 -12.38
CA TRP A 170 -5.81 -1.11 -12.19
C TRP A 170 -6.19 -0.49 -10.85
N PRO A 171 -7.25 0.35 -10.81
CA PRO A 171 -7.79 0.88 -9.56
C PRO A 171 -8.48 -0.24 -8.75
N LEU A 172 -7.96 -0.53 -7.57
CA LEU A 172 -8.66 -1.38 -6.60
C LEU A 172 -9.82 -0.62 -5.97
N LEU A 173 -9.57 0.65 -5.62
CA LEU A 173 -10.54 1.55 -5.01
C LEU A 173 -10.24 2.99 -5.47
N ASP A 174 -11.26 3.75 -5.76
CA ASP A 174 -11.19 5.18 -6.02
C ASP A 174 -12.46 5.88 -5.52
N ASN A 175 -12.43 6.36 -4.29
CA ASN A 175 -13.54 7.08 -3.66
C ASN A 175 -13.11 8.47 -3.19
N GLU A 176 -13.98 9.25 -2.56
CA GLU A 176 -13.68 10.63 -2.13
C GLU A 176 -12.46 10.74 -1.18
N TYR A 177 -12.08 9.65 -0.50
CA TYR A 177 -11.12 9.66 0.60
C TYR A 177 -9.82 8.92 0.30
N LEU A 178 -9.88 7.88 -0.54
CA LEU A 178 -8.81 6.93 -0.75
C LEU A 178 -8.75 6.52 -2.22
N PHE A 179 -7.55 6.50 -2.78
CA PHE A 179 -7.26 5.87 -4.05
C PHE A 179 -6.25 4.74 -3.84
N VAL A 180 -6.54 3.57 -4.37
CA VAL A 180 -5.67 2.39 -4.32
C VAL A 180 -5.50 1.87 -5.73
N GLN A 181 -4.26 1.73 -6.17
CA GLN A 181 -3.90 1.16 -7.46
C GLN A 181 -2.99 -0.04 -7.26
N ALA A 182 -3.28 -1.12 -7.96
CA ALA A 182 -2.40 -2.27 -8.07
C ALA A 182 -1.85 -2.36 -9.49
N THR A 183 -0.55 -2.64 -9.62
CA THR A 183 0.06 -3.00 -10.90
C THR A 183 0.37 -4.49 -10.90
N SER A 184 -0.16 -5.19 -11.89
CA SER A 184 0.11 -6.62 -12.10
C SER A 184 0.88 -6.82 -13.40
N SER A 185 1.76 -7.82 -13.42
CA SER A 185 2.53 -8.22 -14.60
C SER A 185 2.47 -9.73 -14.81
N PRO A 186 2.58 -10.23 -16.06
CA PRO A 186 2.54 -11.66 -16.33
C PRO A 186 3.60 -12.42 -15.51
N PHE A 187 3.19 -13.53 -14.90
CA PHE A 187 4.11 -14.40 -14.16
C PHE A 187 5.06 -15.14 -15.12
N SER A 188 4.56 -15.53 -16.30
CA SER A 188 5.31 -16.25 -17.33
C SER A 188 4.76 -15.93 -18.72
N THR A 189 5.59 -16.05 -19.76
CA THR A 189 5.18 -15.85 -21.16
C THR A 189 4.24 -16.94 -21.68
N LYS A 190 4.09 -18.04 -20.96
CA LYS A 190 3.28 -19.21 -21.35
C LYS A 190 1.88 -19.22 -20.73
N SER A 191 1.57 -18.30 -19.82
CA SER A 191 0.30 -18.23 -19.11
C SER A 191 -0.26 -16.82 -19.18
N ASN A 192 -1.59 -16.71 -19.15
CA ASN A 192 -2.27 -15.43 -18.96
C ASN A 192 -2.26 -14.98 -17.50
N ALA A 193 -1.73 -15.80 -16.59
CA ALA A 193 -1.59 -15.49 -15.19
C ALA A 193 -0.64 -14.32 -14.94
N THR A 194 -1.04 -13.43 -14.06
CA THR A 194 -0.29 -12.28 -13.60
C THR A 194 -0.02 -12.38 -12.10
N VAL A 195 0.84 -11.49 -11.60
CA VAL A 195 1.07 -11.31 -10.17
C VAL A 195 1.10 -9.82 -9.87
N THR A 196 0.57 -9.41 -8.72
CA THR A 196 0.64 -8.02 -8.29
C THR A 196 2.06 -7.70 -7.81
N THR A 197 2.69 -6.72 -8.46
CA THR A 197 4.09 -6.36 -8.22
C THR A 197 4.26 -5.00 -7.56
N LYS A 198 3.24 -4.14 -7.62
CA LYS A 198 3.24 -2.81 -7.02
C LYS A 198 1.86 -2.47 -6.48
N ILE A 199 1.84 -1.85 -5.30
CA ILE A 199 0.63 -1.28 -4.69
C ILE A 199 0.92 0.18 -4.37
N THR A 200 0.06 1.08 -4.83
CA THR A 200 0.09 2.50 -4.51
C THR A 200 -1.21 2.88 -3.80
N ILE A 201 -1.09 3.50 -2.63
CA ILE A 201 -2.21 3.94 -1.80
C ILE A 201 -2.07 5.44 -1.60
N ILE A 202 -3.08 6.21 -1.98
CA ILE A 202 -3.15 7.66 -1.81
C ILE A 202 -4.28 7.99 -0.84
N PHE A 203 -3.91 8.39 0.36
CA PHE A 203 -4.82 9.01 1.32
C PHE A 203 -5.07 10.45 0.87
N LYS A 204 -6.28 10.73 0.37
CA LYS A 204 -6.62 12.05 -0.18
C LYS A 204 -6.66 13.10 0.94
N ASN A 205 -6.32 14.33 0.62
CA ASN A 205 -6.27 15.42 1.59
C ASN A 205 -7.67 15.70 2.18
N MET A 206 -7.79 15.60 3.50
CA MET A 206 -8.97 16.04 4.24
C MET A 206 -8.60 17.25 5.09
N LYS A 207 -9.10 18.43 4.71
CA LYS A 207 -8.72 19.73 5.32
C LYS A 207 -8.71 19.73 6.85
N GLN A 208 -9.65 19.01 7.48
CA GLN A 208 -9.77 18.97 8.94
C GLN A 208 -8.91 17.88 9.60
N CYS A 209 -8.57 16.82 8.86
CA CYS A 209 -8.02 15.59 9.43
C CYS A 209 -6.60 15.28 9.00
N THR A 210 -6.29 15.19 7.70
CA THR A 210 -4.95 14.77 7.23
C THR A 210 -4.51 15.55 6.01
N ASP A 211 -3.21 15.76 5.87
CA ASP A 211 -2.61 16.13 4.59
C ASP A 211 -2.64 14.90 3.65
N GLN A 212 -2.47 15.12 2.34
CA GLN A 212 -2.36 13.99 1.41
C GLN A 212 -1.12 13.15 1.75
N LYS A 213 -1.27 11.82 1.74
CA LYS A 213 -0.16 10.87 1.90
C LYS A 213 -0.18 9.82 0.82
N VAL A 214 1.02 9.41 0.42
CA VAL A 214 1.24 8.37 -0.57
C VAL A 214 2.06 7.28 0.07
N TYR A 215 1.55 6.06 -0.01
CA TYR A 215 2.28 4.85 0.33
C TYR A 215 2.49 4.04 -0.95
N GLN A 216 3.69 3.53 -1.15
CA GLN A 216 4.00 2.68 -2.30
C GLN A 216 4.82 1.49 -1.82
N ALA A 217 4.39 0.29 -2.19
CA ALA A 217 5.11 -0.94 -2.00
C ALA A 217 5.39 -1.59 -3.35
N GLU A 218 6.56 -2.18 -3.49
CA GLU A 218 6.97 -2.99 -4.63
C GLU A 218 7.50 -4.33 -4.13
N VAL A 219 7.52 -5.35 -4.98
CA VAL A 219 8.20 -6.60 -4.64
C VAL A 219 9.65 -6.30 -4.24
N ASP A 220 10.07 -6.89 -3.13
CA ASP A 220 11.34 -6.71 -2.43
C ASP A 220 11.54 -5.33 -1.76
N ASN A 221 10.50 -4.50 -1.72
CA ASN A 221 10.52 -3.19 -1.07
C ASN A 221 9.16 -2.84 -0.43
N LEU A 222 8.99 -3.24 0.84
CA LEU A 222 7.85 -2.89 1.69
C LEU A 222 8.28 -1.86 2.75
N PRO A 223 8.26 -0.56 2.43
CA PRO A 223 8.69 0.46 3.38
C PRO A 223 7.72 0.54 4.56
N ALA A 224 8.25 0.78 5.76
CA ALA A 224 7.46 1.09 6.95
C ALA A 224 7.16 2.60 7.07
N ALA A 225 7.08 3.31 5.94
CA ALA A 225 6.90 4.77 5.88
C ALA A 225 6.14 5.17 4.61
N PHE A 226 5.56 6.37 4.63
CA PHE A 226 5.06 7.02 3.42
C PHE A 226 6.22 7.45 2.51
N ASP A 227 5.91 7.78 1.26
CA ASP A 227 6.91 8.15 0.23
C ASP A 227 7.75 9.38 0.62
N ASP A 228 7.19 10.26 1.48
CA ASP A 228 7.91 11.41 2.06
C ASP A 228 8.77 11.06 3.30
N GLY A 229 8.87 9.77 3.64
CA GLY A 229 9.60 9.23 4.79
C GLY A 229 8.89 9.41 6.14
N SER A 230 7.67 9.94 6.15
CA SER A 230 6.90 10.09 7.39
C SER A 230 6.23 8.78 7.83
N LEU A 231 6.01 8.63 9.13
CA LEU A 231 5.30 7.48 9.71
C LEU A 231 3.82 7.80 10.00
N ASN A 232 3.39 9.03 9.72
CA ASN A 232 2.03 9.50 9.98
C ASN A 232 1.51 10.52 8.96
N GLY A 233 0.20 10.76 9.00
CA GLY A 233 -0.54 11.70 8.16
C GLY A 233 -0.25 13.20 8.37
N GLY A 234 0.74 13.55 9.19
CA GLY A 234 1.11 14.93 9.47
C GLY A 234 0.60 15.42 10.83
N ARG A 235 0.65 16.74 11.05
CA ARG A 235 0.39 17.37 12.36
C ARG A 235 -1.09 17.64 12.66
N ARG A 236 -1.98 17.43 11.69
CA ARG A 236 -3.43 17.61 11.87
C ARG A 236 -4.00 16.51 12.78
N ALA A 237 -5.15 16.77 13.39
CA ALA A 237 -5.74 15.88 14.40
C ALA A 237 -5.89 14.43 13.89
N GLY A 238 -6.47 14.23 12.70
CA GLY A 238 -6.57 12.90 12.08
C GLY A 238 -5.25 12.36 11.52
N GLY A 239 -4.36 13.24 11.07
CA GLY A 239 -3.07 12.89 10.48
C GLY A 239 -2.14 12.26 11.51
N SER A 240 -2.23 12.67 12.77
CA SER A 240 -1.48 12.02 13.87
C SER A 240 -1.90 10.56 14.14
N ASN A 241 -3.11 10.20 13.72
CA ASN A 241 -3.71 8.87 13.88
C ASN A 241 -3.61 8.02 12.60
N LEU A 242 -3.42 8.62 11.43
CA LEU A 242 -2.99 7.88 10.24
C LEU A 242 -1.57 7.36 10.49
N ARG A 243 -1.38 6.04 10.60
CA ARG A 243 -0.10 5.44 10.99
C ARG A 243 0.22 4.19 10.19
N ILE A 244 1.51 3.96 9.99
CA ILE A 244 2.06 2.76 9.37
C ILE A 244 2.75 1.92 10.46
N TYR A 245 2.46 0.63 10.47
CA TYR A 245 3.07 -0.35 11.34
C TYR A 245 3.70 -1.47 10.52
N GLU A 246 4.98 -1.74 10.78
CA GLU A 246 5.62 -2.96 10.32
C GLU A 246 5.26 -4.08 11.31
N ARG A 247 4.26 -4.89 10.94
CA ARG A 247 3.74 -5.95 11.80
C ARG A 247 4.61 -7.21 11.71
N GLU A 248 5.11 -7.50 10.52
CA GLU A 248 6.11 -8.55 10.28
C GLU A 248 7.26 -7.92 9.48
N PRO A 249 8.51 -7.95 9.98
CA PRO A 249 9.63 -7.29 9.34
C PRO A 249 9.77 -7.65 7.86
N GLY A 250 9.80 -6.63 7.00
CA GLY A 250 9.95 -6.74 5.54
C GLY A 250 8.87 -7.53 4.81
N SER A 251 7.78 -7.92 5.46
CA SER A 251 6.79 -8.86 4.89
C SER A 251 5.34 -8.47 5.13
N LEU A 252 5.01 -7.75 6.21
CA LEU A 252 3.66 -7.24 6.46
C LEU A 252 3.69 -5.80 6.96
N ILE A 253 3.08 -4.91 6.18
CA ILE A 253 2.77 -3.55 6.57
C ILE A 253 1.27 -3.43 6.83
N GLU A 254 0.92 -2.81 7.95
CA GLU A 254 -0.45 -2.42 8.28
C GLU A 254 -0.54 -0.90 8.36
N ILE A 255 -1.54 -0.31 7.72
CA ILE A 255 -1.81 1.12 7.72
C ILE A 255 -3.19 1.34 8.33
N GLU A 256 -3.22 2.07 9.44
CA GLU A 256 -4.45 2.44 10.13
C GLU A 256 -4.81 3.89 9.79
N ALA A 257 -6.04 4.11 9.34
CA ALA A 257 -6.61 5.42 9.03
C ALA A 257 -7.94 5.62 9.78
N PRO A 258 -7.90 5.84 11.12
CA PRO A 258 -9.11 5.91 11.95
C PRO A 258 -10.06 7.05 11.57
N TYR A 259 -9.55 8.12 10.97
CA TYR A 259 -10.34 9.28 10.55
C TYR A 259 -11.32 8.99 9.40
N ILE A 260 -11.17 7.84 8.73
CA ILE A 260 -12.08 7.31 7.69
C ILE A 260 -12.44 5.85 7.94
N GLY A 261 -12.30 5.38 9.20
CA GLY A 261 -12.66 4.01 9.58
C GLY A 261 -12.03 2.94 8.68
N THR A 262 -10.74 3.06 8.38
CA THR A 262 -10.07 2.20 7.40
C THR A 262 -8.80 1.58 7.95
N THR A 263 -8.59 0.30 7.67
CA THR A 263 -7.33 -0.43 7.94
C THR A 263 -6.93 -1.19 6.69
N ILE A 264 -5.63 -1.11 6.34
CA ILE A 264 -5.07 -1.75 5.15
C ILE A 264 -3.91 -2.64 5.56
N ARG A 265 -3.79 -3.82 4.97
CA ARG A 265 -2.59 -4.66 5.01
C ARG A 265 -2.02 -4.82 3.62
N VAL A 266 -0.71 -4.62 3.51
CA VAL A 266 0.09 -4.94 2.33
C VAL A 266 1.12 -5.97 2.76
N ARG A 267 1.09 -7.13 2.11
CA ARG A 267 1.96 -8.24 2.45
C ARG A 267 2.75 -8.66 1.23
N GLN A 268 4.03 -8.98 1.41
CA GLN A 268 4.83 -9.65 0.40
C GLN A 268 4.91 -11.13 0.72
N LEU A 269 4.58 -11.95 -0.27
CA LEU A 269 4.72 -13.39 -0.20
C LEU A 269 5.41 -13.86 -1.47
N ALA A 270 6.53 -14.55 -1.33
CA ALA A 270 7.39 -14.88 -2.47
C ALA A 270 7.69 -13.62 -3.33
N LYS A 271 7.33 -13.64 -4.61
CA LYS A 271 7.56 -12.55 -5.58
C LYS A 271 6.28 -11.81 -5.96
N GLN A 272 5.34 -11.69 -5.04
CA GLN A 272 4.07 -11.01 -5.25
C GLN A 272 3.63 -10.25 -4.00
N LEU A 273 2.79 -9.25 -4.20
CA LEU A 273 2.12 -8.51 -3.16
C LEU A 273 0.68 -8.97 -3.03
N SER A 274 0.18 -9.03 -1.79
CA SER A 274 -1.25 -9.10 -1.50
C SER A 274 -1.70 -7.84 -0.78
N PHE A 275 -2.96 -7.49 -1.00
CA PHE A 275 -3.64 -6.34 -0.46
C PHE A 275 -4.89 -6.81 0.29
N SER A 276 -5.13 -6.26 1.48
CA SER A 276 -6.35 -6.48 2.25
C SER A 276 -6.81 -5.17 2.85
N LEU A 277 -8.10 -4.89 2.77
CA LEU A 277 -8.73 -3.64 3.18
C LEU A 277 -9.95 -3.94 4.03
N ARG A 278 -10.05 -3.30 5.19
CA ARG A 278 -11.29 -3.11 5.94
C ARG A 278 -11.66 -1.64 5.89
N MET A 279 -12.87 -1.32 5.45
CA MET A 279 -13.33 0.07 5.31
C MET A 279 -14.78 0.20 5.77
N ALA A 280 -15.12 1.33 6.40
CA ALA A 280 -16.51 1.64 6.75
C ALA A 280 -17.40 1.71 5.50
N GLU A 281 -18.62 1.18 5.59
CA GLU A 281 -19.53 1.01 4.46
C GLU A 281 -19.86 2.34 3.75
N ASP A 282 -20.19 3.39 4.51
CA ASP A 282 -20.49 4.73 3.95
C ASP A 282 -19.29 5.40 3.29
N ILE A 283 -18.07 5.18 3.81
CA ILE A 283 -16.82 5.66 3.21
C ILE A 283 -16.55 4.90 1.91
N SER A 284 -16.76 3.58 1.89
CA SER A 284 -16.53 2.75 0.71
C SER A 284 -17.45 3.11 -0.47
N LEU A 285 -18.67 3.59 -0.18
CA LEU A 285 -19.69 3.94 -1.16
C LEU A 285 -19.72 5.43 -1.53
N ALA A 286 -18.82 6.25 -0.96
CA ALA A 286 -18.71 7.68 -1.26
C ALA A 286 -17.83 7.93 -2.49
N PHE A 287 -18.34 7.63 -3.69
CA PHE A 287 -17.65 7.84 -4.97
C PHE A 287 -18.60 8.45 -6.01
N GLN A 288 -18.05 9.04 -7.06
CA GLN A 288 -18.79 9.66 -8.17
C GLN A 288 -19.00 8.67 -9.32
N GLU A 289 -19.98 8.91 -10.20
CA GLU A 289 -20.31 8.01 -11.31
C GLU A 289 -19.14 7.81 -12.29
N GLU A 290 -18.26 8.81 -12.42
CA GLU A 290 -17.06 8.75 -13.27
C GLU A 290 -15.97 7.80 -12.74
N GLN A 291 -16.15 7.28 -11.52
CA GLN A 291 -15.23 6.36 -10.84
C GLN A 291 -15.76 4.90 -10.89
N ASP A 292 -16.44 4.52 -11.97
CA ASP A 292 -17.16 3.24 -12.10
C ASP A 292 -16.25 2.00 -12.11
N LEU A 293 -15.03 2.13 -12.61
CA LEU A 293 -14.05 1.04 -12.64
C LEU A 293 -13.29 0.94 -11.31
N GLN A 294 -13.75 0.08 -10.39
CA GLN A 294 -13.08 -0.22 -9.13
C GLN A 294 -13.20 -1.72 -8.80
N LEU A 295 -12.06 -2.41 -8.69
CA LEU A 295 -12.08 -3.88 -8.48
C LEU A 295 -12.72 -4.28 -7.15
N CYS A 296 -12.55 -3.49 -6.09
CA CYS A 296 -13.18 -3.79 -4.79
C CYS A 296 -14.71 -3.67 -4.80
N LEU A 297 -15.29 -2.90 -5.73
CA LEU A 297 -16.74 -2.75 -5.83
C LEU A 297 -17.33 -3.75 -6.81
N GLY A 298 -16.91 -3.70 -8.08
CA GLY A 298 -17.53 -4.46 -9.18
C GLY A 298 -16.79 -5.74 -9.55
N GLY A 299 -15.62 -5.99 -8.97
CA GLY A 299 -14.70 -7.01 -9.47
C GLY A 299 -14.07 -6.57 -10.79
N CYS A 300 -13.52 -7.54 -11.54
CA CYS A 300 -12.91 -7.22 -12.83
C CYS A 300 -13.92 -7.23 -13.98
N PRO A 301 -13.72 -6.40 -15.02
CA PRO A 301 -14.56 -6.43 -16.21
C PRO A 301 -14.62 -7.83 -16.84
N ALA A 302 -15.71 -8.16 -17.52
CA ALA A 302 -15.91 -9.48 -18.14
C ALA A 302 -14.77 -9.90 -19.10
N SER A 303 -14.10 -8.94 -19.75
CA SER A 303 -12.95 -9.18 -20.63
C SER A 303 -11.64 -9.52 -19.88
N GLN A 304 -11.59 -9.29 -18.58
CA GLN A 304 -10.48 -9.60 -17.69
C GLN A 304 -10.77 -10.77 -16.75
N PHE A 305 -12.02 -11.21 -16.68
CA PHE A 305 -12.41 -12.37 -15.88
C PHE A 305 -11.79 -13.66 -16.42
N MET A 306 -11.25 -14.49 -15.52
CA MET A 306 -10.65 -15.77 -15.83
C MET A 306 -11.48 -16.90 -15.23
N SER A 307 -11.72 -17.94 -16.04
CA SER A 307 -12.44 -19.13 -15.61
C SER A 307 -11.43 -20.20 -15.20
N ARG A 308 -11.28 -20.40 -13.89
CA ARG A 308 -10.31 -21.34 -13.30
C ARG A 308 -10.25 -22.69 -14.06
N THR A 309 -11.40 -23.32 -14.30
CA THR A 309 -11.48 -24.62 -15.01
C THR A 309 -11.05 -24.52 -16.48
N LYS A 310 -11.54 -23.53 -17.22
CA LYS A 310 -11.23 -23.38 -18.65
C LYS A 310 -9.77 -23.00 -18.86
N ASP A 311 -9.23 -22.12 -18.02
CA ASP A 311 -7.86 -21.63 -18.16
C ASP A 311 -6.82 -22.68 -17.72
N ILE A 312 -7.11 -23.46 -16.68
CA ILE A 312 -6.33 -24.68 -16.36
C ILE A 312 -6.34 -25.65 -17.54
N SER A 313 -7.48 -25.88 -18.20
CA SER A 313 -7.55 -26.83 -19.33
C SER A 313 -6.81 -26.37 -20.59
N LYS A 314 -6.65 -25.05 -20.77
CA LYS A 314 -5.98 -24.45 -21.93
C LYS A 314 -4.48 -24.25 -21.73
N THR A 315 -4.01 -24.23 -20.49
CA THR A 315 -2.63 -23.94 -20.14
C THR A 315 -1.92 -25.24 -19.80
N THR A 316 -0.68 -25.42 -20.25
CA THR A 316 0.14 -26.54 -19.77
C THR A 316 0.41 -26.32 -18.28
N THR A 317 -0.29 -27.06 -17.42
CA THR A 317 -0.05 -27.02 -15.98
C THR A 317 1.30 -27.64 -15.64
N THR A 318 2.07 -26.98 -14.79
CA THR A 318 3.37 -27.50 -14.33
C THR A 318 3.18 -28.60 -13.28
N ILE A 319 2.11 -28.48 -12.48
CA ILE A 319 1.70 -29.44 -11.43
C ILE A 319 0.27 -29.88 -11.74
N SER A 320 -0.04 -31.18 -11.59
CA SER A 320 -1.42 -31.66 -11.80
C SER A 320 -2.38 -31.04 -10.79
N THR A 321 -3.62 -30.81 -11.21
CA THR A 321 -4.67 -30.21 -10.37
C THR A 321 -4.87 -30.99 -9.07
N GLU A 322 -4.77 -32.33 -9.09
CA GLU A 322 -4.92 -33.17 -7.90
C GLU A 322 -3.77 -32.97 -6.91
N LYS A 323 -2.54 -32.83 -7.40
CA LYS A 323 -1.37 -32.57 -6.56
C LYS A 323 -1.44 -31.17 -5.97
N ALA A 324 -1.81 -30.16 -6.76
CA ALA A 324 -2.04 -28.80 -6.28
C ALA A 324 -3.14 -28.76 -5.20
N ALA A 325 -4.25 -29.48 -5.42
CA ALA A 325 -5.33 -29.62 -4.44
C ALA A 325 -4.88 -30.26 -3.13
N SER A 326 -4.02 -31.29 -3.19
CA SER A 326 -3.43 -31.88 -1.97
C SER A 326 -2.62 -30.86 -1.18
N MET A 327 -1.77 -30.07 -1.86
CA MET A 327 -0.92 -29.05 -1.21
C MET A 327 -1.76 -27.92 -0.58
N CYS A 328 -2.80 -27.47 -1.27
CA CYS A 328 -3.70 -26.43 -0.75
C CYS A 328 -4.51 -26.91 0.46
N ARG A 329 -4.86 -28.20 0.51
CA ARG A 329 -5.62 -28.80 1.63
C ARG A 329 -4.82 -28.85 2.93
N GLU A 330 -3.49 -28.86 2.84
CA GLU A 330 -2.62 -28.78 4.02
C GLU A 330 -2.61 -27.38 4.67
N LYS A 331 -3.00 -26.34 3.93
CA LYS A 331 -2.97 -24.94 4.40
C LYS A 331 -4.35 -24.37 4.69
N LEU A 332 -5.35 -24.71 3.89
CA LEU A 332 -6.67 -24.12 3.96
C LEU A 332 -7.67 -25.07 4.63
N PRO A 333 -8.55 -24.54 5.50
CA PRO A 333 -9.42 -25.37 6.33
C PRO A 333 -10.59 -26.01 5.58
N VAL A 334 -10.99 -25.44 4.44
CA VAL A 334 -12.17 -25.87 3.65
C VAL A 334 -11.91 -25.70 2.15
N GLU A 335 -12.69 -26.39 1.32
CA GLU A 335 -12.59 -26.34 -0.15
C GLU A 335 -13.45 -25.23 -0.78
N ASP A 336 -13.37 -24.02 -0.23
CA ASP A 336 -14.13 -22.86 -0.71
C ASP A 336 -13.38 -22.09 -1.82
N ALA A 337 -13.81 -20.87 -2.14
CA ALA A 337 -13.19 -20.05 -3.18
C ALA A 337 -11.71 -19.72 -2.94
N TYR A 338 -11.25 -19.55 -1.69
CA TYR A 338 -9.83 -19.37 -1.38
C TYR A 338 -9.04 -20.63 -1.73
N PHE A 339 -9.59 -21.81 -1.42
CA PHE A 339 -8.99 -23.07 -1.82
C PHE A 339 -8.93 -23.23 -3.33
N GLN A 340 -10.03 -22.94 -4.05
CA GLN A 340 -10.03 -23.02 -5.51
C GLN A 340 -9.02 -22.06 -6.16
N SER A 341 -8.85 -20.87 -5.57
CA SER A 341 -7.82 -19.92 -5.94
C SER A 341 -6.40 -20.46 -5.71
N CYS A 342 -6.13 -21.04 -4.54
CA CYS A 342 -4.87 -21.71 -4.27
C CYS A 342 -4.53 -22.80 -5.28
N VAL A 343 -5.50 -23.68 -5.60
CA VAL A 343 -5.28 -24.78 -6.55
C VAL A 343 -4.93 -24.24 -7.92
N PHE A 344 -5.63 -23.20 -8.37
CA PHE A 344 -5.39 -22.54 -9.63
C PHE A 344 -3.96 -21.96 -9.71
N ASP A 345 -3.57 -21.17 -8.71
CA ASP A 345 -2.24 -20.54 -8.64
C ASP A 345 -1.13 -21.59 -8.66
N VAL A 346 -1.22 -22.62 -7.82
CA VAL A 346 -0.19 -23.67 -7.71
C VAL A 346 -0.10 -24.52 -8.98
N ALA A 347 -1.25 -24.89 -9.59
CA ALA A 347 -1.27 -25.71 -10.79
C ALA A 347 -0.64 -24.99 -12.01
N ILE A 348 -0.93 -23.68 -12.15
CA ILE A 348 -0.45 -22.87 -13.27
C ILE A 348 1.00 -22.46 -13.08
N SER A 349 1.35 -21.92 -11.90
CA SER A 349 2.70 -21.44 -11.64
C SER A 349 3.71 -22.57 -11.47
N GLY A 350 3.29 -23.71 -10.92
CA GLY A 350 4.18 -24.75 -10.42
C GLY A 350 4.90 -24.39 -9.11
N ASP A 351 4.57 -23.28 -8.46
CA ASP A 351 5.20 -22.83 -7.23
C ASP A 351 4.35 -23.17 -5.99
N ALA A 352 4.89 -24.06 -5.16
CA ALA A 352 4.28 -24.47 -3.90
C ALA A 352 4.06 -23.30 -2.92
N ASN A 353 4.88 -22.25 -3.01
CA ASN A 353 4.80 -21.11 -2.11
C ASN A 353 3.53 -20.28 -2.32
N LEU A 354 2.86 -20.41 -3.47
CA LEU A 354 1.58 -19.75 -3.71
C LEU A 354 0.45 -20.30 -2.83
N THR A 355 0.63 -21.47 -2.19
CA THR A 355 -0.29 -21.92 -1.14
C THR A 355 -0.42 -20.92 0.01
N TYR A 356 0.65 -20.19 0.33
CA TYR A 356 0.63 -19.17 1.37
C TYR A 356 -0.16 -17.92 0.97
N ALA A 357 -0.30 -17.62 -0.32
CA ALA A 357 -1.02 -16.45 -0.79
C ALA A 357 -2.50 -16.50 -0.38
N ALA A 358 -3.16 -17.63 -0.69
CA ALA A 358 -4.54 -17.86 -0.31
C ALA A 358 -4.70 -18.05 1.21
N TYR A 359 -3.74 -18.68 1.88
CA TYR A 359 -3.74 -18.83 3.34
C TYR A 359 -3.74 -17.48 4.05
N TYR A 360 -2.77 -16.61 3.76
CA TYR A 360 -2.69 -15.30 4.41
C TYR A 360 -3.81 -14.36 3.99
N ALA A 361 -4.33 -14.48 2.76
CA ALA A 361 -5.53 -13.74 2.36
C ALA A 361 -6.76 -14.16 3.19
N LEU A 362 -6.88 -15.45 3.53
CA LEU A 362 -7.92 -15.92 4.45
C LEU A 362 -7.67 -15.45 5.89
N GLU A 363 -6.42 -15.45 6.38
CA GLU A 363 -6.10 -14.91 7.71
C GLU A 363 -6.43 -13.42 7.82
N ASP A 364 -6.07 -12.62 6.81
CA ASP A 364 -6.45 -11.20 6.78
C ASP A 364 -7.97 -11.02 6.69
N ALA A 365 -8.67 -11.88 5.93
CA ALA A 365 -10.12 -11.85 5.87
C ALA A 365 -10.78 -12.25 7.21
N LYS A 366 -10.21 -13.17 7.99
CA LYS A 366 -10.73 -13.48 9.35
C LYS A 366 -10.72 -12.26 10.26
N ASP A 367 -9.69 -11.44 10.15
CA ASP A 367 -9.55 -10.22 10.95
C ASP A 367 -10.45 -9.07 10.44
N PHE A 368 -10.63 -8.97 9.12
CA PHE A 368 -11.26 -7.80 8.48
C PHE A 368 -12.72 -8.01 8.08
N HIS A 369 -13.16 -9.25 7.90
CA HIS A 369 -14.52 -9.55 7.46
C HIS A 369 -15.53 -9.27 8.59
N PRO A 370 -16.62 -8.53 8.33
CA PRO A 370 -17.58 -8.14 9.37
C PRO A 370 -18.34 -9.33 9.96
N GLU A 371 -18.57 -10.37 9.15
CA GLU A 371 -19.44 -11.50 9.47
C GLU A 371 -18.70 -12.82 9.26
N PRO A 372 -18.40 -13.58 10.32
CA PRO A 372 -17.68 -14.86 10.20
C PRO A 372 -18.43 -15.91 9.35
N GLU A 373 -19.77 -15.83 9.28
CA GLU A 373 -20.63 -16.79 8.57
C GLU A 373 -20.47 -16.70 7.04
N THR A 374 -20.13 -15.52 6.52
CA THR A 374 -19.98 -15.25 5.08
C THR A 374 -18.50 -15.14 4.67
N LEU A 375 -17.59 -15.50 5.58
CA LEU A 375 -16.15 -15.56 5.31
C LEU A 375 -15.84 -16.57 4.19
N TYR A 376 -16.38 -17.79 4.31
CA TYR A 376 -16.12 -18.88 3.36
C TYR A 376 -17.10 -18.84 2.19
N ILE A 377 -16.57 -18.88 0.97
CA ILE A 377 -17.37 -18.73 -0.25
C ILE A 377 -17.43 -20.07 -0.96
N PHE A 378 -18.48 -20.84 -0.67
CA PHE A 378 -18.69 -22.11 -1.35
C PHE A 378 -19.37 -21.89 -2.71
N SER A 379 -18.79 -22.45 -3.77
CA SER A 379 -19.49 -22.53 -5.05
C SER A 379 -20.82 -23.23 -4.84
N GLN A 380 -21.92 -22.61 -5.27
CA GLN A 380 -23.18 -23.34 -5.40
C GLN A 380 -23.02 -24.35 -6.54
N SER A 381 -22.48 -25.53 -6.23
CA SER A 381 -22.58 -26.68 -7.12
C SER A 381 -24.05 -26.94 -7.43
N ALA A 382 -24.49 -26.48 -8.60
CA ALA A 382 -25.61 -27.00 -9.39
C ALA A 382 -26.93 -27.32 -8.64
N LYS A 383 -27.32 -26.58 -7.60
CA LYS A 383 -28.68 -26.73 -7.02
C LYS A 383 -29.79 -26.05 -7.85
N GLY A 384 -29.43 -25.26 -8.87
CA GLY A 384 -30.38 -24.50 -9.69
C GLY A 384 -30.95 -25.19 -10.93
N LEU A 385 -30.43 -26.35 -11.36
CA LEU A 385 -30.93 -27.00 -12.60
C LEU A 385 -31.72 -28.30 -12.37
N GLN A 386 -31.68 -28.88 -11.16
CA GLN A 386 -32.54 -30.03 -10.83
C GLN A 386 -33.99 -29.62 -10.47
N SER A 387 -34.21 -28.39 -9.98
CA SER A 387 -35.56 -27.92 -9.64
C SER A 387 -36.41 -27.56 -10.88
N SER A 388 -35.80 -27.00 -11.93
CA SER A 388 -36.54 -26.61 -13.14
C SER A 388 -36.83 -27.78 -14.09
N ILE A 389 -35.96 -28.80 -14.16
CA ILE A 389 -36.21 -30.00 -14.96
C ILE A 389 -37.33 -30.85 -14.35
N GLY A 390 -37.37 -30.96 -13.01
CA GLY A 390 -38.47 -31.66 -12.31
C GLY A 390 -39.83 -31.01 -12.55
N LEU A 391 -39.90 -29.69 -12.54
CA LEU A 391 -41.14 -28.94 -12.80
C LEU A 391 -41.58 -29.04 -14.27
N LEU A 392 -40.64 -29.00 -15.23
CA LEU A 392 -40.91 -29.19 -16.65
C LEU A 392 -41.40 -30.61 -16.97
N ILE A 393 -40.84 -31.64 -16.35
CA ILE A 393 -41.28 -33.03 -16.52
C ILE A 393 -42.69 -33.24 -15.93
N LEU A 394 -42.98 -32.68 -14.75
CA LEU A 394 -44.32 -32.72 -14.15
C LEU A 394 -45.37 -32.01 -15.00
N LEU A 395 -45.03 -30.85 -15.59
CA LEU A 395 -45.93 -30.13 -16.50
C LEU A 395 -46.15 -30.86 -17.82
N CYS A 396 -45.12 -31.53 -18.37
CA CYS A 396 -45.28 -32.38 -19.55
C CYS A 396 -46.17 -33.60 -19.28
N LEU A 397 -45.98 -34.28 -18.14
CA LEU A 397 -46.80 -35.44 -17.76
C LEU A 397 -48.26 -35.04 -17.48
N ALA A 398 -48.51 -33.88 -16.87
CA ALA A 398 -49.85 -33.37 -16.65
C ALA A 398 -50.58 -33.06 -17.98
N ASN A 399 -49.88 -32.48 -18.96
CA ASN A 399 -50.46 -32.20 -20.28
C ASN A 399 -50.72 -33.47 -21.12
N LEU A 400 -49.88 -34.50 -20.97
CA LEU A 400 -50.11 -35.82 -21.58
C LEU A 400 -51.31 -36.55 -20.95
N TYR A 401 -51.53 -36.40 -19.64
CA TYR A 401 -52.65 -37.03 -18.95
C TYR A 401 -54.00 -36.39 -19.32
N ILE A 402 -54.03 -35.07 -19.55
CA ILE A 402 -55.23 -34.35 -19.98
C ILE A 402 -55.58 -34.67 -21.45
N GLY A 403 -54.58 -34.88 -22.30
CA GLY A 403 -54.78 -35.23 -23.72
C GLY A 403 -55.24 -36.67 -24.00
N ILE A 404 -55.23 -37.56 -23.00
CA ILE A 404 -55.71 -38.96 -23.13
C ILE A 404 -57.16 -39.09 -22.63
N HIS A 405 -57.68 -38.06 -21.95
CA HIS A 405 -59.05 -38.02 -21.39
C HIS A 405 -59.95 -36.93 -22.02
N SER A 406 -59.55 -36.35 -23.15
CA SER A 406 -60.43 -35.61 -24.08
C SER A 406 -60.58 -36.41 -25.36
#